data_AF-A0A846YFG2-F1
#
_entry.id   AF-A0A846YFG2-F1
#
_cell.length_a   1.000
_cell.length_b   1.000
_cell.length_c   1.000
_cell.angle_alpha   90.00
_cell.angle_beta   90.00
_cell.angle_gamma   90.00
#
_symmetry.space_group_name_H-M   'P 1'
#
loop_
_entity.id
_entity.type
_entity.pdbx_description
1 polymer ?
#
loop_
_entity_poly.entity_id
_entity_poly.type
_entity_poly.pdbx_seq_one_letter_code
_entity_poly.pdbx_strand_id
1 'polypeptide(L)'
;MDALEMPVGGREKVIHACGHDAHTAMVLAAGQALASNPDRLGEVGIGVRLVFQPAEEAAEGAEEMVQAGLLDGIVRAFALHCDPRLAVGEFGVVVGPMNASADKLTIDFGGEPTGYSAVDASTDKLAVDFNGPGGHTVHPEETADLIRAMSEFTATLQILLTGHIGADGTIEAAFGQFRAGEKMNAIPDSGRVEGMIRRAVIKYPIVHNLLQQRLQELKQRFDGLTYTLDHEPDADPADPSGPVGRPDGSVDLIHAIGEFTRDLDDALTERFESGKIVTVFGKAEAGYDINASHGAGTLTGTIRRAGVDKQEVEQFLNQRLTELKERFPGLKTQLHHDELVPTVVNDPESIVLFMKAIASLGPGAATAIQMSMGGDDFAHFLNHTEKSGAYVNVGIWSGEGDKYSLHQPPLGLDEHALDERALAYGARALAGTVLASGAAATTSTFPSSDRI
;
A
#
# COMPACT_ATOMS: atom_id res chain seq x y z
N MET A 1 9.25 -7.78 -10.35
CA MET A 1 10.43 -8.45 -9.79
C MET A 1 9.98 -9.84 -9.44
N ASP A 2 10.27 -10.82 -10.30
CA ASP A 2 9.96 -12.22 -10.00
C ASP A 2 10.82 -12.68 -8.82
N ALA A 3 10.17 -13.16 -7.77
CA ALA A 3 10.76 -13.75 -6.58
C ALA A 3 11.46 -12.84 -5.57
N LEU A 4 11.34 -13.26 -4.31
CA LEU A 4 12.25 -12.92 -3.24
C LEU A 4 13.68 -13.32 -3.63
N GLU A 5 14.54 -12.32 -3.85
CA GLU A 5 15.97 -12.52 -3.97
C GLU A 5 16.55 -12.93 -2.60
N MET A 6 16.91 -14.20 -2.44
CA MET A 6 17.63 -14.67 -1.26
C MET A 6 19.12 -14.92 -1.58
N PRO A 7 20.06 -14.20 -0.95
CA PRO A 7 21.48 -14.40 -1.19
C PRO A 7 21.97 -15.66 -0.45
N VAL A 8 22.00 -16.80 -1.14
CA VAL A 8 22.73 -18.00 -0.65
C VAL A 8 23.51 -18.63 -1.81
N GLY A 9 24.84 -18.48 -1.78
CA GLY A 9 25.75 -19.29 -2.61
C GLY A 9 26.01 -18.81 -4.04
N GLY A 10 25.91 -17.50 -4.33
CA GLY A 10 26.41 -16.91 -5.58
C GLY A 10 25.58 -17.21 -6.85
N ARG A 11 24.33 -17.66 -6.70
CA ARG A 11 23.31 -17.67 -7.76
C ARG A 11 22.03 -17.06 -7.22
N GLU A 12 21.42 -16.14 -7.96
CA GLU A 12 20.06 -15.67 -7.69
C GLU A 12 19.12 -16.88 -7.78
N LYS A 13 18.42 -17.19 -6.68
CA LYS A 13 17.38 -18.21 -6.65
C LYS A 13 16.04 -17.50 -6.70
N VAL A 14 15.25 -17.81 -7.73
CA VAL A 14 13.86 -17.37 -7.90
C VAL A 14 12.95 -18.45 -7.33
N ILE A 15 11.89 -18.07 -6.62
CA ILE A 15 10.89 -18.96 -6.03
C ILE A 15 9.48 -18.48 -6.39
N HIS A 16 8.55 -19.41 -6.62
CA HIS A 16 7.12 -19.11 -6.78
C HIS A 16 6.45 -18.92 -5.42
N ALA A 17 6.69 -17.76 -4.79
CA ALA A 17 6.18 -17.47 -3.43
C ALA A 17 4.71 -17.00 -3.38
N CYS A 18 4.05 -16.87 -4.54
CA CYS A 18 2.63 -16.48 -4.67
C CYS A 18 1.72 -17.64 -5.15
N GLY A 19 2.29 -18.81 -5.47
CA GLY A 19 1.54 -19.99 -5.92
C GLY A 19 1.17 -20.02 -7.41
N HIS A 20 1.82 -19.20 -8.25
CA HIS A 20 1.52 -19.09 -9.69
C HIS A 20 1.80 -20.38 -10.48
N ASP A 21 2.70 -21.22 -9.98
CA ASP A 21 2.92 -22.59 -10.44
C ASP A 21 1.68 -23.47 -10.22
N ALA A 22 1.07 -23.37 -9.03
CA ALA A 22 -0.17 -24.07 -8.71
C ALA A 22 -1.35 -23.55 -9.55
N HIS A 23 -1.49 -22.23 -9.74
CA HIS A 23 -2.53 -21.66 -10.61
C HIS A 23 -2.43 -22.18 -12.04
N THR A 24 -1.21 -22.19 -12.60
CA THR A 24 -0.92 -22.72 -13.93
C THR A 24 -1.34 -24.19 -14.05
N ALA A 25 -0.98 -25.01 -13.04
CA ALA A 25 -1.37 -26.42 -13.00
C ALA A 25 -2.90 -26.61 -12.91
N MET A 26 -3.60 -25.81 -12.09
CA MET A 26 -5.06 -25.85 -11.95
C MET A 26 -5.78 -25.50 -13.26
N VAL A 27 -5.36 -24.43 -13.94
CA VAL A 27 -5.94 -24.00 -15.22
C VAL A 27 -5.72 -25.06 -16.30
N LEU A 28 -4.50 -25.60 -16.39
CA LEU A 28 -4.18 -26.67 -17.34
C LEU A 28 -5.04 -27.92 -17.09
N ALA A 29 -5.13 -28.36 -15.83
CA ALA A 29 -5.92 -29.54 -15.45
C ALA A 29 -7.43 -29.33 -15.71
N ALA A 30 -7.97 -28.14 -15.43
CA ALA A 30 -9.35 -27.80 -15.77
C ALA A 30 -9.59 -27.88 -17.28
N GLY A 31 -8.67 -27.33 -18.08
CA GLY A 31 -8.67 -27.42 -19.54
C GLY A 31 -8.67 -28.85 -20.06
N GLN A 32 -7.80 -29.70 -19.53
CA GLN A 32 -7.73 -31.12 -19.88
C GLN A 32 -9.02 -31.86 -19.52
N ALA A 33 -9.60 -31.56 -18.36
CA ALA A 33 -10.87 -32.16 -17.93
C ALA A 33 -12.02 -31.78 -18.88
N LEU A 34 -12.12 -30.50 -19.27
CA LEU A 34 -13.12 -30.02 -20.22
C LEU A 34 -12.92 -30.62 -21.62
N ALA A 35 -11.69 -30.65 -22.12
CA ALA A 35 -11.36 -31.22 -23.42
C ALA A 35 -11.62 -32.73 -23.50
N SER A 36 -11.50 -33.44 -22.37
CA SER A 36 -11.83 -34.87 -22.27
C SER A 36 -13.34 -35.15 -22.20
N ASN A 37 -14.18 -34.12 -22.10
CA ASN A 37 -15.64 -34.22 -22.00
C ASN A 37 -16.36 -33.31 -23.02
N PRO A 38 -16.11 -33.47 -24.34
CA PRO A 38 -16.61 -32.54 -25.37
C PRO A 38 -18.14 -32.52 -25.46
N ASP A 39 -18.81 -33.65 -25.21
CA ASP A 39 -20.28 -33.71 -25.24
C ASP A 39 -20.90 -32.81 -24.17
N ARG A 40 -20.37 -32.84 -22.94
CA ARG A 40 -20.84 -31.97 -21.85
C ARG A 40 -20.58 -30.50 -22.13
N LEU A 41 -19.44 -30.18 -22.75
CA LEU A 41 -19.14 -28.81 -23.15
C LEU A 41 -20.08 -28.34 -24.28
N GLY A 42 -20.42 -29.25 -25.20
CA GLY A 42 -21.41 -29.02 -26.26
C GLY A 42 -22.82 -28.78 -25.73
N GLU A 43 -23.26 -29.53 -24.71
CA GLU A 43 -24.54 -29.33 -24.01
C GLU A 43 -24.63 -27.95 -23.34
N VAL A 44 -23.52 -27.50 -22.76
CA VAL A 44 -23.39 -26.18 -22.12
C VAL A 44 -23.40 -25.05 -23.17
N GLY A 45 -22.88 -25.31 -24.38
CA GLY A 45 -22.91 -24.37 -25.49
C GLY A 45 -21.97 -23.16 -25.32
N ILE A 46 -20.91 -23.28 -24.52
CA ILE A 46 -19.98 -22.20 -24.21
C ILE A 46 -18.57 -22.52 -24.75
N GLY A 47 -17.95 -21.53 -25.39
CA GLY A 47 -16.53 -21.57 -25.74
C GLY A 47 -15.66 -21.20 -24.54
N VAL A 48 -14.58 -21.94 -24.31
CA VAL A 48 -13.65 -21.71 -23.20
C VAL A 48 -12.29 -21.31 -23.74
N ARG A 49 -11.73 -20.22 -23.22
CA ARG A 49 -10.35 -19.79 -23.46
C ARG A 49 -9.57 -19.95 -22.16
N LEU A 50 -8.49 -20.72 -22.21
CA LEU A 50 -7.54 -20.82 -21.10
C LEU A 50 -6.51 -19.71 -21.27
N VAL A 51 -6.29 -18.93 -20.22
CA VAL A 51 -5.36 -17.80 -20.22
C VAL A 51 -4.24 -18.10 -19.23
N PHE A 52 -3.00 -17.99 -19.71
CA PHE A 52 -1.79 -18.10 -18.90
C PHE A 52 -1.12 -16.73 -18.94
N GLN A 53 -1.43 -15.92 -17.94
CA GLN A 53 -0.98 -14.53 -17.86
C GLN A 53 0.45 -14.48 -17.32
N PRO A 54 1.39 -13.78 -17.99
CA PRO A 54 2.70 -13.47 -17.42
C PRO A 54 2.62 -12.24 -16.49
N ALA A 55 3.72 -11.91 -15.80
CA ALA A 55 3.97 -10.57 -15.25
C ALA A 55 2.90 -9.95 -14.31
N GLU A 56 2.12 -10.77 -13.60
CA GLU A 56 1.16 -10.30 -12.57
C GLU A 56 1.88 -9.52 -11.46
N GLU A 57 3.04 -10.01 -10.99
CA GLU A 57 3.82 -9.40 -9.89
C GLU A 57 4.38 -8.00 -10.23
N ALA A 58 4.39 -7.65 -11.52
CA ALA A 58 4.74 -6.31 -12.00
C ALA A 58 3.51 -5.44 -12.27
N ALA A 59 2.30 -6.03 -12.20
CA ALA A 59 1.03 -5.43 -12.56
C ALA A 59 0.93 -4.98 -14.03
N GLU A 60 1.59 -5.69 -14.94
CA GLU A 60 1.67 -5.30 -16.36
C GLU A 60 1.00 -6.32 -17.28
N GLY A 61 0.97 -7.60 -16.89
CA GLY A 61 0.64 -8.69 -17.81
C GLY A 61 -0.81 -8.72 -18.25
N ALA A 62 -1.75 -8.48 -17.33
CA ALA A 62 -3.16 -8.45 -17.69
C ALA A 62 -3.48 -7.31 -18.66
N GLU A 63 -2.91 -6.12 -18.44
CA GLU A 63 -3.13 -4.97 -19.30
C GLU A 63 -2.56 -5.20 -20.71
N GLU A 64 -1.32 -5.69 -20.82
CA GLU A 64 -0.71 -6.01 -22.12
C GLU A 64 -1.54 -7.02 -22.92
N MET A 65 -2.03 -8.07 -22.26
CA MET A 65 -2.88 -9.08 -22.88
C MET A 65 -4.21 -8.49 -23.38
N VAL A 66 -4.82 -7.60 -22.60
CA VAL A 66 -6.03 -6.88 -23.00
C VAL A 66 -5.77 -6.00 -24.22
N GLN A 67 -4.69 -5.21 -24.20
CA GLN A 67 -4.30 -4.35 -25.32
C GLN A 67 -4.02 -5.16 -26.60
N ALA A 68 -3.57 -6.41 -26.48
CA ALA A 68 -3.39 -7.33 -27.58
C ALA A 68 -4.70 -7.95 -28.12
N GLY A 69 -5.86 -7.59 -27.58
CA GLY A 69 -7.18 -8.09 -28.01
C GLY A 69 -7.54 -9.47 -27.44
N LEU A 70 -6.86 -9.94 -26.39
CA LEU A 70 -7.12 -11.27 -25.81
C LEU A 70 -8.57 -11.43 -25.33
N LEU A 71 -9.20 -10.34 -24.87
CA LEU A 71 -10.55 -10.36 -24.33
C LEU A 71 -11.65 -9.99 -25.34
N ASP A 72 -11.30 -9.82 -26.62
CA ASP A 72 -12.29 -9.55 -27.66
C ASP A 72 -13.34 -10.68 -27.72
N GLY A 73 -14.60 -10.31 -27.47
CA GLY A 73 -15.75 -11.23 -27.43
C GLY A 73 -15.81 -12.16 -26.22
N ILE A 74 -15.02 -11.89 -25.16
CA ILE A 74 -15.09 -12.64 -23.91
C ILE A 74 -16.21 -12.07 -23.01
N VAL A 75 -17.18 -12.92 -22.67
CA VAL A 75 -18.36 -12.51 -21.89
C VAL A 75 -18.04 -12.35 -20.40
N ARG A 76 -17.28 -13.28 -19.82
CA ARG A 76 -16.89 -13.31 -18.40
C ARG A 76 -15.49 -13.92 -18.25
N ALA A 77 -14.72 -13.46 -17.27
CA ALA A 77 -13.43 -14.03 -16.89
C ALA A 77 -13.51 -14.64 -15.49
N PHE A 78 -12.79 -15.73 -15.26
CA PHE A 78 -12.76 -16.42 -13.96
C PHE A 78 -11.33 -16.78 -13.60
N ALA A 79 -10.93 -16.51 -12.36
CA ALA A 79 -9.63 -16.91 -11.85
C ALA A 79 -9.69 -17.28 -10.35
N LEU A 80 -8.61 -17.90 -9.89
CA LEU A 80 -8.41 -18.36 -8.52
C LEU A 80 -7.07 -17.83 -8.02
N HIS A 81 -7.01 -17.42 -6.75
CA HIS A 81 -5.74 -17.17 -6.06
C HIS A 81 -5.50 -18.18 -4.95
N CYS A 82 -4.25 -18.56 -4.72
CA CYS A 82 -3.90 -19.44 -3.62
C CYS A 82 -3.95 -18.64 -2.31
N ASP A 83 -4.58 -19.20 -1.26
CA ASP A 83 -4.61 -18.57 0.06
C ASP A 83 -4.09 -19.54 1.13
N PRO A 84 -2.87 -19.30 1.67
CA PRO A 84 -2.27 -20.15 2.69
C PRO A 84 -2.95 -20.04 4.05
N ARG A 85 -3.95 -19.15 4.20
CA ARG A 85 -4.73 -19.01 5.43
C ARG A 85 -5.96 -19.92 5.44
N LEU A 86 -6.38 -20.41 4.28
CA LEU A 86 -7.55 -21.28 4.10
C LEU A 86 -7.12 -22.74 3.95
N ALA A 87 -7.89 -23.65 4.54
CA ALA A 87 -7.60 -25.08 4.44
C ALA A 87 -7.92 -25.63 3.05
N VAL A 88 -7.24 -26.70 2.64
CA VAL A 88 -7.58 -27.41 1.40
C VAL A 88 -9.06 -27.78 1.36
N GLY A 89 -9.72 -27.42 0.26
CA GLY A 89 -11.14 -27.66 0.04
C GLY A 89 -12.03 -26.49 0.47
N GLU A 90 -11.47 -25.46 1.11
CA GLU A 90 -12.12 -24.18 1.36
C GLU A 90 -11.82 -23.19 0.24
N PHE A 91 -12.79 -22.32 -0.04
CA PHE A 91 -12.69 -21.24 -1.01
C PHE A 91 -13.13 -19.94 -0.37
N GLY A 92 -12.28 -18.91 -0.46
CA GLY A 92 -12.59 -17.58 0.03
C GLY A 92 -13.36 -16.79 -1.01
N VAL A 93 -14.56 -16.33 -0.66
CA VAL A 93 -15.47 -15.69 -1.62
C VAL A 93 -15.93 -14.33 -1.10
N VAL A 94 -15.90 -13.33 -1.97
CA VAL A 94 -16.44 -11.98 -1.74
C VAL A 94 -17.28 -11.56 -2.94
N VAL A 95 -18.46 -10.99 -2.69
CA VAL A 95 -19.27 -10.31 -3.72
C VAL A 95 -18.92 -8.83 -3.69
N GLY A 96 -18.63 -8.24 -4.85
CA GLY A 96 -18.12 -6.87 -4.93
C GLY A 96 -16.59 -6.80 -4.76
N PRO A 97 -16.05 -5.72 -4.17
CA PRO A 97 -14.61 -5.51 -4.06
C PRO A 97 -13.88 -6.65 -3.32
N MET A 98 -12.91 -7.28 -4.00
CA MET A 98 -12.12 -8.42 -3.52
C MET A 98 -10.67 -8.01 -3.21
N ASN A 99 -10.07 -7.19 -4.08
CA ASN A 99 -8.72 -6.63 -3.93
C ASN A 99 -8.78 -5.12 -4.16
N ALA A 100 -8.04 -4.35 -3.37
CA ALA A 100 -7.97 -2.90 -3.52
C ALA A 100 -7.24 -2.54 -4.82
N SER A 101 -7.43 -1.31 -5.29
CA SER A 101 -6.49 -0.73 -6.27
C SER A 101 -5.12 -0.56 -5.62
N ALA A 102 -4.09 -0.48 -6.45
CA ALA A 102 -2.80 0.04 -6.03
C ALA A 102 -2.44 1.22 -6.92
N ASP A 103 -2.30 2.39 -6.33
CA ASP A 103 -1.87 3.57 -7.05
C ASP A 103 -0.55 4.08 -6.49
N LYS A 104 0.24 4.69 -7.34
CA LYS A 104 1.39 5.50 -6.95
C LYS A 104 0.93 6.92 -6.67
N LEU A 105 1.31 7.41 -5.49
CA LEU A 105 1.11 8.79 -5.08
C LEU A 105 2.48 9.47 -4.95
N THR A 106 2.72 10.54 -5.70
CA THR A 106 3.89 11.40 -5.54
C THR A 106 3.45 12.85 -5.36
N ILE A 107 3.98 13.51 -4.35
CA ILE A 107 3.77 14.93 -4.11
C ILE A 107 5.12 15.61 -4.10
N ASP A 108 5.33 16.49 -5.08
CA ASP A 108 6.47 17.38 -5.10
C ASP A 108 6.10 18.66 -4.37
N PHE A 109 7.00 19.09 -3.50
CA PHE A 109 6.92 20.32 -2.74
C PHE A 109 8.06 21.23 -3.16
N GLY A 110 7.80 22.53 -3.24
CA GLY A 110 8.84 23.52 -3.45
C GLY A 110 8.53 24.86 -2.84
N GLY A 111 9.54 25.71 -2.73
CA GLY A 111 9.42 27.03 -2.12
C GLY A 111 10.74 27.77 -2.16
N GLU A 112 10.72 29.06 -1.83
CA GLU A 112 11.99 29.78 -1.66
C GLU A 112 12.70 29.25 -0.41
N PRO A 113 13.98 28.88 -0.52
CA PRO A 113 14.72 28.25 0.58
C PRO A 113 14.83 29.21 1.78
N THR A 114 14.73 28.66 2.98
CA THR A 114 15.06 29.43 4.19
C THR A 114 16.58 29.56 4.26
N GLY A 115 17.10 30.73 3.92
CA GLY A 115 18.51 31.05 4.16
C GLY A 115 18.72 31.30 5.65
N TYR A 116 18.88 30.25 6.46
CA TYR A 116 19.28 30.41 7.85
C TYR A 116 20.79 30.66 7.91
N SER A 117 21.19 31.94 8.00
CA SER A 117 22.58 32.30 8.29
C SER A 117 22.85 32.06 9.78
N ALA A 118 23.67 31.06 10.10
CA ALA A 118 24.00 30.61 11.46
C ALA A 118 25.19 31.36 12.09
N VAL A 119 25.30 32.68 11.90
CA VAL A 119 26.55 33.37 12.28
C VAL A 119 26.59 33.95 13.70
N ASP A 120 25.46 34.20 14.38
CA ASP A 120 25.50 35.05 15.60
C ASP A 120 24.64 34.58 16.81
N ALA A 121 24.24 33.29 16.92
CA ALA A 121 23.50 32.79 18.10
C ALA A 121 23.87 31.35 18.47
N SER A 122 23.79 30.98 19.75
CA SER A 122 23.99 29.61 20.25
C SER A 122 22.99 28.66 19.60
N THR A 123 23.47 27.88 18.63
CA THR A 123 22.66 27.02 17.76
C THR A 123 23.08 25.58 17.96
N ASP A 124 22.27 24.83 18.73
CA ASP A 124 22.52 23.41 18.93
C ASP A 124 22.27 22.66 17.62
N LYS A 125 23.15 21.70 17.28
CA LYS A 125 22.91 20.80 16.15
C LYS A 125 22.06 19.63 16.61
N LEU A 126 21.12 19.23 15.76
CA LEU A 126 20.21 18.12 16.01
C LEU A 126 20.26 17.15 14.83
N ALA A 127 20.57 15.89 15.11
CA ALA A 127 20.33 14.79 14.19
C ALA A 127 19.60 13.66 14.92
N VAL A 128 18.56 13.12 14.28
CA VAL A 128 17.81 11.99 14.79
C VAL A 128 17.74 10.91 13.72
N ASP A 129 18.32 9.76 14.02
CA ASP A 129 18.18 8.55 13.20
C ASP A 129 17.02 7.73 13.75
N PHE A 130 16.01 7.47 12.93
CA PHE A 130 14.87 6.60 13.21
C PHE A 130 15.07 5.27 12.49
N ASN A 131 14.83 4.16 13.20
CA ASN A 131 14.92 2.81 12.63
C ASN A 131 13.69 1.98 13.00
N GLY A 132 13.29 1.07 12.13
CA GLY A 132 12.15 0.19 12.30
C GLY A 132 12.34 -1.13 11.55
N PRO A 133 11.36 -2.04 11.63
CA PRO A 133 11.45 -3.35 10.97
C PRO A 133 11.39 -3.26 9.43
N GLY A 134 10.87 -2.16 8.87
CA GLY A 134 10.51 -2.07 7.46
C GLY A 134 9.39 -3.05 7.08
N GLY A 135 8.99 -3.07 5.80
CA GLY A 135 8.05 -4.08 5.31
C GLY A 135 7.32 -3.69 4.03
N HIS A 136 6.27 -4.42 3.69
CA HIS A 136 5.49 -4.18 2.48
C HIS A 136 4.33 -3.22 2.77
N THR A 137 4.04 -2.27 1.87
CA THR A 137 2.93 -1.31 2.03
C THR A 137 1.52 -1.93 1.98
N VAL A 138 1.40 -3.25 1.83
CA VAL A 138 0.12 -3.98 1.90
C VAL A 138 -0.25 -4.30 3.35
N HIS A 139 0.77 -4.48 4.21
CA HIS A 139 0.63 -4.87 5.61
C HIS A 139 1.28 -3.82 6.53
N PRO A 140 0.86 -2.54 6.47
CA PRO A 140 1.45 -1.51 7.31
C PRO A 140 1.33 -1.81 8.80
N GLU A 141 0.29 -2.52 9.22
CA GLU A 141 0.03 -2.96 10.60
C GLU A 141 1.09 -3.88 11.19
N GLU A 142 1.92 -4.50 10.35
CA GLU A 142 3.03 -5.37 10.77
C GLU A 142 4.36 -4.61 10.92
N THR A 143 4.36 -3.28 10.72
CA THR A 143 5.57 -2.45 10.64
C THR A 143 5.47 -1.17 11.48
N ALA A 144 6.60 -0.45 11.61
CA ALA A 144 6.60 0.92 12.10
C ALA A 144 6.58 1.90 10.91
N ASP A 145 5.54 2.74 10.78
CA ASP A 145 5.52 3.81 9.78
C ASP A 145 6.50 4.93 10.16
N LEU A 146 7.76 4.81 9.70
CA LEU A 146 8.82 5.75 10.02
C LEU A 146 8.57 7.14 9.46
N ILE A 147 8.05 7.26 8.23
CA ILE A 147 7.80 8.56 7.61
C ILE A 147 6.74 9.32 8.39
N ARG A 148 5.68 8.64 8.87
CA ARG A 148 4.68 9.25 9.74
C ARG A 148 5.24 9.63 11.11
N ALA A 149 6.08 8.78 11.71
CA ALA A 149 6.73 9.10 13.00
C ALA A 149 7.67 10.32 12.88
N MET A 150 8.49 10.37 11.84
CA MET A 150 9.38 11.51 11.55
C MET A 150 8.58 12.78 11.26
N SER A 151 7.51 12.67 10.48
CA SER A 151 6.61 13.80 10.16
C SER A 151 5.93 14.35 11.41
N GLU A 152 5.51 13.48 12.32
CA GLU A 152 4.96 13.88 13.60
C GLU A 152 6.01 14.57 14.48
N PHE A 153 7.26 14.07 14.49
CA PHE A 153 8.36 14.73 15.19
C PHE A 153 8.60 16.14 14.65
N THR A 154 8.76 16.31 13.33
CA THR A 154 9.09 17.61 12.74
C THR A 154 7.94 18.61 12.83
N ALA A 155 6.69 18.19 12.67
CA ALA A 155 5.52 19.06 12.76
C ALA A 155 5.22 19.54 14.19
N THR A 156 5.59 18.76 15.22
CA THR A 156 5.21 19.05 16.61
C THR A 156 6.34 19.59 17.47
N LEU A 157 7.61 19.45 17.06
CA LEU A 157 8.75 19.84 17.89
C LEU A 157 8.70 21.33 18.27
N GLN A 158 8.47 22.23 17.32
CA GLN A 158 8.41 23.67 17.61
C GLN A 158 7.30 23.99 18.62
N ILE A 159 6.13 23.36 18.49
CA ILE A 159 4.99 23.56 19.41
C ILE A 159 5.37 23.10 20.81
N LEU A 160 6.02 21.94 20.94
CA LEU A 160 6.47 21.39 22.20
C LEU A 160 7.50 22.32 22.88
N LEU A 161 8.49 22.79 22.11
CA LEU A 161 9.52 23.69 22.63
C LEU A 161 8.91 25.01 23.10
N THR A 162 8.04 25.64 22.31
CA THR A 162 7.36 26.89 22.68
C THR A 162 6.44 26.72 23.90
N GLY A 163 5.83 25.56 24.09
CA GLY A 163 4.98 25.29 25.26
C GLY A 163 5.73 25.30 26.61
N HIS A 164 7.07 25.20 26.59
CA HIS A 164 7.92 25.13 27.78
C HIS A 164 8.76 26.38 28.01
N ILE A 165 8.48 27.48 27.30
CA ILE A 165 9.18 28.76 27.46
C ILE A 165 8.32 29.78 28.23
N GLY A 166 8.95 30.56 29.11
CA GLY A 166 8.34 31.74 29.72
C GLY A 166 8.29 32.93 28.76
N ALA A 167 7.63 34.03 29.16
CA ALA A 167 7.41 35.22 28.33
C ALA A 167 8.68 35.87 27.74
N ASP A 168 9.85 35.59 28.32
CA ASP A 168 11.13 36.24 28.00
C ASP A 168 12.11 35.34 27.22
N GLY A 169 11.71 34.09 26.89
CA GLY A 169 12.56 33.15 26.17
C GLY A 169 12.21 33.05 24.68
N THR A 170 13.21 32.93 23.82
CA THR A 170 13.02 32.49 22.42
C THR A 170 13.67 31.12 22.21
N ILE A 171 12.94 30.22 21.56
CA ILE A 171 13.42 28.93 21.10
C ILE A 171 12.85 28.64 19.70
N GLU A 172 13.71 28.24 18.79
CA GLU A 172 13.33 27.96 17.41
C GLU A 172 14.04 26.69 16.94
N ALA A 173 13.27 25.72 16.45
CA ALA A 173 13.77 24.55 15.77
C ALA A 173 13.52 24.69 14.27
N ALA A 174 14.57 24.43 13.48
CA ALA A 174 14.49 24.42 12.03
C ALA A 174 15.15 23.15 11.51
N PHE A 175 14.51 22.47 10.58
CA PHE A 175 15.05 21.28 9.95
C PHE A 175 15.63 21.62 8.58
N GLY A 176 16.84 21.13 8.32
CA GLY A 176 17.54 21.28 7.05
C GLY A 176 17.48 20.02 6.18
N GLN A 177 17.24 18.85 6.78
CA GLN A 177 17.16 17.58 6.07
C GLN A 177 16.08 16.66 6.64
N PHE A 178 15.34 15.99 5.75
CA PHE A 178 14.40 14.91 6.05
C PHE A 178 14.57 13.83 4.97
N ARG A 179 15.00 12.62 5.34
CA ARG A 179 15.17 11.51 4.38
C ARG A 179 14.75 10.18 4.97
N ALA A 180 13.94 9.43 4.25
CA ALA A 180 13.57 8.07 4.60
C ALA A 180 13.23 7.25 3.35
N GLY A 181 13.73 6.03 3.31
CA GLY A 181 13.42 5.04 2.28
C GLY A 181 13.95 5.32 0.87
N GLU A 182 13.92 4.28 0.05
CA GLU A 182 14.41 4.31 -1.34
C GLU A 182 13.32 3.91 -2.36
N LYS A 183 12.34 3.11 -1.93
CA LYS A 183 11.28 2.53 -2.78
C LYS A 183 9.90 3.00 -2.33
N MET A 184 9.00 3.26 -3.27
CA MET A 184 7.64 3.74 -2.96
C MET A 184 6.74 2.68 -2.32
N ASN A 185 6.97 1.41 -2.64
CA ASN A 185 6.14 0.25 -2.27
C ASN A 185 6.72 -0.55 -1.10
N ALA A 186 7.74 -0.03 -0.43
CA ALA A 186 8.32 -0.60 0.78
C ALA A 186 8.29 0.43 1.90
N ILE A 187 7.81 0.03 3.07
CA ILE A 187 7.91 0.83 4.29
C ILE A 187 9.39 0.84 4.71
N PRO A 188 9.99 2.02 4.91
CA PRO A 188 11.42 2.12 5.19
C PRO A 188 11.78 1.50 6.53
N ASP A 189 12.98 0.94 6.60
CA ASP A 189 13.61 0.45 7.83
C ASP A 189 14.45 1.52 8.55
N SER A 190 14.75 2.61 7.85
CA SER A 190 15.61 3.68 8.32
C SER A 190 15.21 5.04 7.75
N GLY A 191 15.43 6.09 8.55
CA GLY A 191 15.24 7.47 8.17
C GLY A 191 15.99 8.41 9.08
N ARG A 192 16.33 9.60 8.57
CA ARG A 192 17.13 10.60 9.28
C ARG A 192 16.51 11.99 9.13
N VAL A 193 16.46 12.72 10.24
CA VAL A 193 16.10 14.13 10.29
C VAL A 193 17.27 14.91 10.86
N GLU A 194 17.68 15.97 10.17
CA GLU A 194 18.72 16.90 10.65
C GLU A 194 18.20 18.32 10.69
N GLY A 195 18.65 19.06 11.70
CA GLY A 195 18.25 20.43 11.92
C GLY A 195 19.06 21.12 12.99
N MET A 196 18.55 22.26 13.41
CA MET A 196 19.17 23.15 14.37
C MET A 196 18.14 23.64 15.37
N ILE A 197 18.56 23.78 16.63
CA ILE A 197 17.75 24.42 17.67
C ILE A 197 18.49 25.66 18.15
N ARG A 198 17.89 26.83 17.89
CA ARG A 198 18.34 28.09 18.47
C ARG A 198 17.65 28.31 19.79
N ARG A 199 18.43 28.64 20.82
CA ARG A 199 17.95 28.89 22.18
C ARG A 199 18.58 30.16 22.72
N ALA A 200 17.78 31.13 23.17
CA ALA A 200 18.33 32.39 23.71
C ALA A 200 18.54 32.38 25.24
N VAL A 201 17.71 31.64 25.98
CA VAL A 201 17.73 31.64 27.46
C VAL A 201 17.69 30.24 28.05
N ILE A 202 17.17 29.26 27.30
CA ILE A 202 16.95 27.91 27.80
C ILE A 202 18.24 27.11 27.77
N LYS A 203 18.55 26.45 28.89
CA LYS A 203 19.74 25.61 29.01
C LYS A 203 19.58 24.33 28.22
N TYR A 204 20.66 23.91 27.56
CA TYR A 204 20.75 22.69 26.78
C TYR A 204 20.11 21.45 27.45
N PRO A 205 20.36 21.14 28.75
CA PRO A 205 19.79 19.92 29.35
C PRO A 205 18.26 19.89 29.36
N ILE A 206 17.59 21.05 29.41
CA ILE A 206 16.13 21.13 29.37
C ILE A 206 15.65 20.75 27.97
N VAL A 207 16.23 21.36 26.93
CA VAL A 207 15.90 21.05 25.52
C VAL A 207 16.19 19.59 25.20
N HIS A 208 17.36 19.07 25.63
CA HIS A 208 17.72 17.68 25.44
C HIS A 208 16.72 16.72 26.09
N ASN A 209 16.26 17.00 27.31
CA ASN A 209 15.25 16.16 27.98
C ASN A 209 13.89 16.21 27.29
N LEU A 210 13.48 17.37 26.77
CA LEU A 210 12.24 17.52 26.00
C LEU A 210 12.29 16.72 24.69
N LEU A 211 13.43 16.74 23.99
CA LEU A 211 13.66 15.91 22.79
C LEU A 211 13.56 14.42 23.13
N GLN A 212 14.28 13.97 24.17
CA GLN A 212 14.23 12.58 24.63
C GLN A 212 12.82 12.14 25.01
N GLN A 213 12.08 12.98 25.73
CA GLN A 213 10.68 12.69 26.08
C GLN A 213 9.83 12.54 24.82
N ARG A 214 9.95 13.46 23.86
CA ARG A 214 9.17 13.42 22.62
C ARG A 214 9.46 12.16 21.80
N LEU A 215 10.74 11.79 21.66
CA LEU A 215 11.14 10.59 20.96
C LEU A 215 10.66 9.31 21.69
N GLN A 216 10.64 9.34 23.02
CA GLN A 216 10.10 8.24 23.82
C GLN A 216 8.59 8.08 23.65
N GLU A 217 7.84 9.18 23.55
CA GLU A 217 6.39 9.16 23.24
C GLU A 217 6.13 8.55 21.85
N LEU A 218 6.90 8.95 20.85
CA LEU A 218 6.80 8.37 19.50
C LEU A 218 7.10 6.87 19.53
N LYS A 219 8.15 6.45 20.25
CA LYS A 219 8.46 5.02 20.43
C LYS A 219 7.34 4.20 21.06
N GLN A 220 6.55 4.79 21.95
CA GLN A 220 5.39 4.11 22.55
C GLN A 220 4.21 4.01 21.58
N ARG A 221 4.07 4.96 20.67
CA ARG A 221 2.95 5.05 19.72
C ARG A 221 3.20 4.24 18.44
N PHE A 222 4.46 4.09 18.03
CA PHE A 222 4.85 3.34 16.84
C PHE A 222 5.62 2.09 17.28
N ASP A 223 4.93 0.94 17.30
CA ASP A 223 5.55 -0.33 17.70
C ASP A 223 6.69 -0.71 16.77
N GLY A 224 7.78 -1.25 17.31
CA GLY A 224 9.02 -1.52 16.57
C GLY A 224 9.91 -0.30 16.29
N LEU A 225 9.50 0.93 16.62
CA LEU A 225 10.31 2.13 16.43
C LEU A 225 11.51 2.16 17.41
N THR A 226 12.68 2.45 16.86
CA THR A 226 13.88 2.78 17.63
C THR A 226 14.49 4.07 17.09
N TYR A 227 15.28 4.75 17.92
CA TYR A 227 15.90 6.01 17.52
C TYR A 227 17.27 6.20 18.18
N THR A 228 18.11 7.00 17.52
CA THR A 228 19.32 7.59 18.10
C THR A 228 19.21 9.11 18.00
N LEU A 229 19.45 9.79 19.12
CA LEU A 229 19.48 11.26 19.19
C LEU A 229 20.92 11.74 19.32
N ASP A 230 21.38 12.49 18.33
CA ASP A 230 22.59 13.30 18.40
C ASP A 230 22.20 14.77 18.56
N HIS A 231 22.53 15.34 19.72
CA HIS A 231 22.18 16.71 20.07
C HIS A 231 23.43 17.39 20.63
N GLU A 232 24.13 18.11 19.76
CA GLU A 232 25.38 18.79 20.09
C GLU A 232 25.09 20.25 20.47
N PRO A 233 25.31 20.67 21.73
CA PRO A 233 25.13 22.05 22.10
C PRO A 233 26.19 22.95 21.47
N ASP A 234 25.78 24.13 21.03
CA ASP A 234 26.72 25.26 20.91
C ASP A 234 26.91 25.92 22.29
N ALA A 235 27.94 26.76 22.44
CA ALA A 235 28.22 27.46 23.69
C ALA A 235 26.95 28.14 24.23
N ASP A 236 26.67 27.99 25.54
CA ASP A 236 25.51 28.63 26.17
C ASP A 236 25.56 30.15 25.88
N PRO A 237 24.43 30.77 25.48
CA PRO A 237 24.43 32.13 24.95
C PRO A 237 24.96 33.13 25.99
N ALA A 238 25.96 33.92 25.59
CA ALA A 238 26.45 35.06 26.37
C ALA A 238 25.73 36.38 26.00
N ASP A 239 25.11 36.45 24.82
CA ASP A 239 24.44 37.65 24.27
C ASP A 239 23.28 37.25 23.32
N PRO A 240 22.03 37.68 23.58
CA PRO A 240 20.85 37.31 22.80
C PRO A 240 20.53 38.23 21.58
N SER A 241 21.45 39.11 21.16
CA SER A 241 21.12 40.26 20.28
C SER A 241 21.22 40.08 18.76
N GLY A 242 21.45 38.88 18.22
CA GLY A 242 21.48 38.65 16.76
C GLY A 242 20.09 38.72 16.10
N PRO A 243 19.94 39.33 14.89
CA PRO A 243 18.65 39.38 14.21
C PRO A 243 18.16 37.97 13.85
N VAL A 244 16.94 37.65 14.30
CA VAL A 244 16.20 36.44 13.96
C VAL A 244 15.23 36.80 12.85
N GLY A 245 15.42 36.24 11.67
CA GLY A 245 14.53 36.47 10.56
C GLY A 245 14.69 35.40 9.50
N ARG A 246 13.63 34.64 9.29
CA ARG A 246 13.39 34.02 7.98
C ARG A 246 13.38 35.15 6.94
N PRO A 247 14.10 35.03 5.82
CA PRO A 247 13.90 35.95 4.71
C PRO A 247 12.41 36.02 4.37
N ASP A 248 11.90 37.22 4.10
CA ASP A 248 10.51 37.42 3.68
C ASP A 248 10.20 36.53 2.46
N GLY A 249 9.15 35.71 2.56
CA GLY A 249 8.74 34.75 1.52
C GLY A 249 9.41 33.36 1.55
N SER A 250 10.27 33.05 2.51
CA SER A 250 10.87 31.71 2.65
C SER A 250 9.91 30.68 3.27
N VAL A 251 10.02 29.42 2.83
CA VAL A 251 9.10 28.33 3.21
C VAL A 251 9.81 27.27 4.03
N ASP A 252 9.24 26.95 5.20
CA ASP A 252 9.65 25.79 6.00
C ASP A 252 9.06 24.51 5.42
N LEU A 253 9.76 23.97 4.42
CA LEU A 253 9.29 22.84 3.62
C LEU A 253 9.12 21.56 4.45
N ILE A 254 10.06 21.29 5.36
CA ILE A 254 10.04 20.08 6.18
C ILE A 254 8.87 20.13 7.18
N HIS A 255 8.57 21.30 7.73
CA HIS A 255 7.37 21.47 8.54
C HIS A 255 6.09 21.27 7.70
N ALA A 256 6.00 21.87 6.52
CA ALA A 256 4.84 21.70 5.65
C ALA A 256 4.60 20.22 5.26
N ILE A 257 5.67 19.49 4.91
CA ILE A 257 5.62 18.04 4.63
C ILE A 257 5.19 17.25 5.87
N GLY A 258 5.77 17.58 7.04
CA GLY A 258 5.43 16.93 8.30
C GLY A 258 3.97 17.10 8.68
N GLU A 259 3.45 18.32 8.57
CA GLU A 259 2.04 18.64 8.87
C GLU A 259 1.09 17.92 7.90
N PHE A 260 1.36 17.98 6.60
CA PHE A 260 0.55 17.29 5.59
C PHE A 260 0.51 15.79 5.84
N THR A 261 1.67 15.17 6.04
CA THR A 261 1.79 13.71 6.19
C THR A 261 1.14 13.22 7.48
N ARG A 262 1.32 13.96 8.59
CA ARG A 262 0.72 13.61 9.88
C ARG A 262 -0.81 13.60 9.82
N ASP A 263 -1.40 14.55 9.10
CA ASP A 263 -2.85 14.77 9.09
C ASP A 263 -3.58 13.97 7.98
N LEU A 264 -2.84 13.43 7.01
CA LEU A 264 -3.43 12.86 5.81
C LEU A 264 -4.25 11.60 6.09
N ASP A 265 -3.71 10.66 6.86
CA ASP A 265 -4.34 9.34 7.06
C ASP A 265 -5.68 9.43 7.80
N ASP A 266 -5.71 10.21 8.89
CA ASP A 266 -6.93 10.48 9.64
C ASP A 266 -7.98 11.19 8.77
N ALA A 267 -7.54 12.17 7.96
CA ALA A 267 -8.44 12.93 7.10
C ALA A 267 -9.02 12.09 5.94
N LEU A 268 -8.23 11.17 5.37
CA LEU A 268 -8.71 10.22 4.36
C LEU A 268 -9.71 9.23 4.98
N THR A 269 -9.40 8.70 6.17
CA THR A 269 -10.26 7.78 6.91
C THR A 269 -11.61 8.41 7.26
N GLU A 270 -11.60 9.67 7.72
CA GLU A 270 -12.82 10.43 8.01
C GLU A 270 -13.67 10.66 6.75
N ARG A 271 -13.03 10.90 5.59
CA ARG A 271 -13.72 11.21 4.33
C ARG A 271 -14.30 9.97 3.63
N PHE A 272 -13.58 8.86 3.58
CA PHE A 272 -13.89 7.72 2.70
C PHE A 272 -14.29 6.43 3.44
N GLU A 273 -14.50 6.52 4.77
CA GLU A 273 -14.73 5.41 5.69
C GLU A 273 -13.47 4.57 5.97
N SER A 274 -13.34 4.13 7.23
CA SER A 274 -12.23 3.29 7.69
C SER A 274 -12.14 1.98 6.90
N GLY A 275 -10.93 1.65 6.45
CA GLY A 275 -10.64 0.41 5.73
C GLY A 275 -10.95 0.45 4.23
N LYS A 276 -11.52 1.54 3.70
CA LYS A 276 -11.73 1.70 2.25
C LYS A 276 -10.59 2.40 1.53
N ILE A 277 -9.76 3.12 2.28
CA ILE A 277 -8.61 3.84 1.76
C ILE A 277 -7.46 3.70 2.74
N VAL A 278 -6.27 3.39 2.21
CA VAL A 278 -5.04 3.30 3.01
C VAL A 278 -3.93 3.99 2.23
N THR A 279 -3.19 4.88 2.88
CA THR A 279 -2.03 5.55 2.27
C THR A 279 -0.79 5.24 3.08
N VAL A 280 0.30 4.88 2.39
CA VAL A 280 1.58 4.61 3.02
C VAL A 280 2.67 5.24 2.18
N PHE A 281 3.53 6.05 2.81
CA PHE A 281 4.69 6.62 2.14
C PHE A 281 5.91 5.72 2.34
N GLY A 282 6.51 5.29 1.24
CA GLY A 282 7.72 4.47 1.25
C GLY A 282 9.00 5.29 1.07
N LYS A 283 8.88 6.50 0.52
CA LYS A 283 10.00 7.40 0.28
C LYS A 283 9.64 8.85 0.60
N ALA A 284 10.51 9.55 1.31
CA ALA A 284 10.38 10.97 1.58
C ALA A 284 11.76 11.63 1.58
N GLU A 285 11.91 12.72 0.84
CA GLU A 285 13.16 13.48 0.75
C GLU A 285 12.87 14.97 0.77
N ALA A 286 13.53 15.73 1.64
CA ALA A 286 13.53 17.18 1.61
C ALA A 286 14.86 17.71 2.14
N GLY A 287 15.37 18.75 1.50
CA GLY A 287 16.62 19.38 1.91
C GLY A 287 17.90 18.62 1.54
N TYR A 288 19.02 19.36 1.54
CA TYR A 288 20.36 18.86 1.22
C TYR A 288 21.44 19.35 2.20
N ASP A 289 21.25 20.50 2.88
CA ASP A 289 22.21 21.08 3.82
C ASP A 289 21.49 21.41 5.14
N ILE A 290 22.10 21.07 6.28
CA ILE A 290 21.60 21.37 7.63
C ILE A 290 21.43 22.88 7.88
N ASN A 291 22.15 23.73 7.14
CA ASN A 291 22.07 25.20 7.23
C ASN A 291 21.04 25.83 6.27
N ALA A 292 20.43 25.06 5.37
CA ALA A 292 19.50 25.57 4.38
C ALA A 292 18.40 24.54 4.06
N SER A 293 17.14 24.87 4.35
CA SER A 293 16.02 24.12 3.76
C SER A 293 16.01 24.42 2.26
N HIS A 294 16.58 23.54 1.45
CA HIS A 294 16.52 23.69 0.00
C HIS A 294 15.06 23.67 -0.46
N GLY A 295 14.76 24.45 -1.48
CA GLY A 295 13.41 24.72 -1.96
C GLY A 295 12.70 23.58 -2.69
N ALA A 296 13.07 22.32 -2.43
CA ALA A 296 12.49 21.14 -3.05
C ALA A 296 12.43 19.95 -2.08
N GLY A 297 11.34 19.20 -2.18
CA GLY A 297 11.14 17.95 -1.47
C GLY A 297 10.10 17.11 -2.17
N THR A 298 10.14 15.81 -1.96
CA THR A 298 9.27 14.83 -2.61
C THR A 298 8.80 13.83 -1.58
N LEU A 299 7.51 13.50 -1.63
CA LEU A 299 6.88 12.46 -0.84
C LEU A 299 6.26 11.44 -1.79
N THR A 300 6.72 10.19 -1.75
CA THR A 300 6.29 9.13 -2.66
C THR A 300 5.83 7.90 -1.89
N GLY A 301 4.68 7.38 -2.27
CA GLY A 301 4.05 6.25 -1.59
C GLY A 301 3.02 5.55 -2.45
N THR A 302 2.24 4.70 -1.78
CA THR A 302 1.11 4.00 -2.36
C THR A 302 -0.19 4.45 -1.70
N ILE A 303 -1.22 4.63 -2.50
CA ILE A 303 -2.60 4.78 -2.03
C ILE A 303 -3.43 3.61 -2.54
N ARG A 304 -4.16 2.97 -1.64
CA ARG A 304 -4.95 1.77 -1.90
C ARG A 304 -6.41 2.11 -1.71
N ARG A 305 -7.23 1.92 -2.74
CA ARG A 305 -8.67 2.25 -2.72
C ARG A 305 -9.52 1.02 -2.93
N ALA A 306 -10.50 0.83 -2.07
CA ALA A 306 -11.50 -0.23 -2.14
C ALA A 306 -12.87 0.35 -2.51
N GLY A 307 -13.16 0.39 -3.81
CA GLY A 307 -14.42 0.97 -4.31
C GLY A 307 -14.54 2.48 -4.09
N VAL A 308 -13.41 3.18 -3.88
CA VAL A 308 -13.33 4.64 -3.81
C VAL A 308 -12.83 5.17 -5.15
N ASP A 309 -13.53 6.17 -5.69
CA ASP A 309 -13.21 6.79 -6.96
C ASP A 309 -11.90 7.59 -6.90
N LYS A 310 -11.07 7.45 -7.95
CA LYS A 310 -9.76 8.12 -8.03
C LYS A 310 -9.90 9.64 -8.07
N GLN A 311 -10.85 10.17 -8.83
CA GLN A 311 -11.02 11.61 -9.00
C GLN A 311 -11.51 12.27 -7.70
N GLU A 312 -12.35 11.59 -6.93
CA GLU A 312 -12.76 12.07 -5.60
C GLU A 312 -11.56 12.18 -4.65
N VAL A 313 -10.64 11.21 -4.69
CA VAL A 313 -9.40 11.23 -3.90
C VAL A 313 -8.49 12.37 -4.36
N GLU A 314 -8.28 12.55 -5.67
CA GLU A 314 -7.48 13.66 -6.20
C GLU A 314 -8.04 15.02 -5.82
N GLN A 315 -9.36 15.21 -5.90
CA GLN A 315 -10.03 16.44 -5.49
C GLN A 315 -9.78 16.72 -4.00
N PHE A 316 -9.92 15.69 -3.16
CA PHE A 316 -9.67 15.80 -1.74
C PHE A 316 -8.20 16.15 -1.43
N LEU A 317 -7.25 15.45 -2.04
CA LEU A 317 -5.81 15.72 -1.87
C LEU A 317 -5.45 17.14 -2.32
N ASN A 318 -5.97 17.59 -3.46
CA ASN A 318 -5.75 18.96 -3.94
C ASN A 318 -6.35 20.01 -3.00
N GLN A 319 -7.52 19.73 -2.41
CA GLN A 319 -8.10 20.60 -1.38
C GLN A 319 -7.17 20.70 -0.16
N ARG A 320 -6.70 19.57 0.37
CA ARG A 320 -5.76 19.54 1.51
C ARG A 320 -4.46 20.29 1.21
N LEU A 321 -3.91 20.12 0.00
CA LEU A 321 -2.72 20.85 -0.45
C LEU A 321 -2.97 22.35 -0.60
N THR A 322 -4.18 22.75 -0.98
CA THR A 322 -4.58 24.17 -1.05
C THR A 322 -4.63 24.79 0.35
N GLU A 323 -5.27 24.11 1.29
CA GLU A 323 -5.33 24.55 2.70
C GLU A 323 -3.93 24.62 3.34
N LEU A 324 -3.03 23.70 2.97
CA LEU A 324 -1.63 23.75 3.39
C LEU A 324 -0.92 25.00 2.84
N LYS A 325 -1.11 25.34 1.57
CA LYS A 325 -0.53 26.54 0.94
C LYS A 325 -1.00 27.85 1.60
N GLU A 326 -2.21 27.89 2.15
CA GLU A 326 -2.71 29.04 2.91
C GLU A 326 -1.95 29.24 4.22
N ARG A 327 -1.53 28.14 4.87
CA ARG A 327 -0.74 28.17 6.11
C ARG A 327 0.75 28.40 5.87
N PHE A 328 1.25 28.01 4.70
CA PHE A 328 2.65 28.18 4.28
C PHE A 328 2.74 29.03 3.00
N PRO A 329 2.64 30.37 3.10
CA PRO A 329 2.76 31.26 1.95
C PRO A 329 4.08 31.05 1.19
N GLY A 330 4.00 30.94 -0.13
CA GLY A 330 5.15 30.65 -1.00
C GLY A 330 5.35 29.16 -1.31
N LEU A 331 4.63 28.25 -0.62
CA LEU A 331 4.65 26.83 -0.90
C LEU A 331 4.05 26.53 -2.27
N LYS A 332 4.80 25.79 -3.08
CA LYS A 332 4.38 25.20 -4.34
C LYS A 332 4.22 23.70 -4.11
N THR A 333 3.18 23.12 -4.69
CA THR A 333 2.98 21.67 -4.66
C THR A 333 2.51 21.19 -6.01
N GLN A 334 2.92 19.98 -6.38
CA GLN A 334 2.46 19.25 -7.55
C GLN A 334 2.09 17.84 -7.13
N LEU A 335 0.86 17.43 -7.44
CA LEU A 335 0.33 16.10 -7.14
C LEU A 335 0.42 15.24 -8.40
N HIS A 336 0.97 14.05 -8.25
CA HIS A 336 0.99 12.98 -9.25
C HIS A 336 0.31 11.76 -8.64
N HIS A 337 -0.75 11.28 -9.28
CA HIS A 337 -1.54 10.14 -8.83
C HIS A 337 -1.76 9.21 -10.02
N ASP A 338 -0.96 8.13 -10.07
CA ASP A 338 -0.98 7.16 -11.15
C ASP A 338 -1.64 5.87 -10.64
N GLU A 339 -2.79 5.48 -11.22
CA GLU A 339 -3.41 4.19 -10.93
C GLU A 339 -2.59 3.09 -11.61
N LEU A 340 -2.04 2.16 -10.83
CA LEU A 340 -1.23 1.05 -11.37
C LEU A 340 -2.13 -0.14 -11.68
N VAL A 341 -2.97 -0.52 -10.70
CA VAL A 341 -4.02 -1.54 -10.90
C VAL A 341 -5.35 -1.06 -10.34
N PRO A 342 -6.47 -1.30 -11.06
CA PRO A 342 -7.80 -1.00 -10.54
C PRO A 342 -8.23 -2.01 -9.47
N THR A 343 -9.32 -1.71 -8.77
CA THR A 343 -9.94 -2.63 -7.79
C THR A 343 -10.46 -3.89 -8.51
N VAL A 344 -10.16 -5.08 -7.99
CA VAL A 344 -10.82 -6.32 -8.42
C VAL A 344 -12.23 -6.33 -7.84
N VAL A 345 -13.25 -6.28 -8.71
CA VAL A 345 -14.66 -6.28 -8.30
C VAL A 345 -15.36 -7.50 -8.87
N ASN A 346 -15.74 -8.42 -7.99
CA ASN A 346 -16.49 -9.61 -8.35
C ASN A 346 -17.95 -9.30 -8.68
N ASP A 347 -18.38 -9.71 -9.87
CA ASP A 347 -19.76 -9.60 -10.30
C ASP A 347 -20.67 -10.59 -9.53
N PRO A 348 -21.83 -10.16 -9.01
CA PRO A 348 -22.74 -11.05 -8.28
C PRO A 348 -23.19 -12.28 -9.06
N GLU A 349 -23.48 -12.17 -10.37
CA GLU A 349 -23.90 -13.33 -11.16
C GLU A 349 -22.75 -14.32 -11.37
N SER A 350 -21.54 -13.81 -11.65
CA SER A 350 -20.32 -14.63 -11.73
C SER A 350 -20.01 -15.37 -10.44
N ILE A 351 -20.17 -14.72 -9.29
CA ILE A 351 -19.99 -15.38 -7.99
C ILE A 351 -21.01 -16.49 -7.80
N VAL A 352 -22.27 -16.31 -8.21
CA VAL A 352 -23.27 -17.38 -8.15
C VAL A 352 -22.84 -18.59 -8.99
N LEU A 353 -22.25 -18.39 -10.16
CA LEU A 353 -21.73 -19.48 -10.99
C LEU A 353 -20.58 -20.22 -10.29
N PHE A 354 -19.65 -19.46 -9.71
CA PHE A 354 -18.52 -20.02 -8.97
C PHE A 354 -18.97 -20.79 -7.72
N MET A 355 -19.92 -20.24 -6.97
CA MET A 355 -20.50 -20.84 -5.77
C MET A 355 -21.22 -22.16 -6.08
N LYS A 356 -21.92 -22.26 -7.22
CA LYS A 356 -22.52 -23.53 -7.67
C LYS A 356 -21.45 -24.60 -7.90
N ALA A 357 -20.32 -24.22 -8.51
CA ALA A 357 -19.20 -25.12 -8.73
C ALA A 357 -18.57 -25.56 -7.39
N ILE A 358 -18.25 -24.61 -6.51
CA ILE A 358 -17.68 -24.88 -5.17
C ILE A 358 -18.60 -25.78 -4.34
N ALA A 359 -19.90 -25.51 -4.31
CA ALA A 359 -20.86 -26.31 -3.54
C ALA A 359 -20.92 -27.78 -3.98
N SER A 360 -20.57 -28.08 -5.24
CA SER A 360 -20.48 -29.45 -5.74
C SER A 360 -19.24 -30.22 -5.23
N LEU A 361 -18.26 -29.52 -4.64
CA LEU A 361 -17.04 -30.10 -4.09
C LEU A 361 -17.22 -30.59 -2.66
N GLY A 362 -18.18 -30.04 -1.94
CA GLY A 362 -18.55 -30.45 -0.58
C GLY A 362 -19.41 -29.39 0.13
N PRO A 363 -20.21 -29.79 1.13
CA PRO A 363 -20.93 -28.83 1.97
C PRO A 363 -19.94 -27.94 2.74
N GLY A 364 -20.20 -26.63 2.77
CA GLY A 364 -19.37 -25.68 3.51
C GLY A 364 -18.04 -25.31 2.86
N ALA A 365 -17.80 -25.70 1.60
CA ALA A 365 -16.56 -25.39 0.89
C ALA A 365 -16.36 -23.89 0.60
N ALA A 366 -17.39 -23.05 0.76
CA ALA A 366 -17.29 -21.60 0.55
C ALA A 366 -17.27 -20.86 1.89
N THR A 367 -16.25 -20.04 2.08
CA THR A 367 -16.00 -19.21 3.26
C THR A 367 -16.04 -17.74 2.84
N ALA A 368 -16.84 -16.93 3.51
CA ALA A 368 -16.78 -15.48 3.35
C ALA A 368 -15.48 -14.96 3.95
N ILE A 369 -14.70 -14.22 3.17
CA ILE A 369 -13.46 -13.59 3.62
C ILE A 369 -13.58 -12.07 3.60
N GLN A 370 -12.63 -11.40 4.25
CA GLN A 370 -12.48 -9.96 4.11
C GLN A 370 -11.75 -9.63 2.81
N MET A 371 -12.06 -8.46 2.27
CA MET A 371 -11.34 -7.89 1.14
C MET A 371 -9.84 -7.73 1.45
N SER A 372 -9.00 -7.97 0.45
CA SER A 372 -7.56 -7.72 0.53
C SER A 372 -7.24 -6.26 0.18
N MET A 373 -6.31 -5.66 0.92
CA MET A 373 -5.70 -4.38 0.52
C MET A 373 -4.57 -4.55 -0.50
N GLY A 374 -4.16 -5.79 -0.80
CA GLY A 374 -3.30 -6.09 -1.95
C GLY A 374 -4.02 -5.77 -3.26
N GLY A 375 -3.26 -5.35 -4.28
CA GLY A 375 -3.75 -5.19 -5.65
C GLY A 375 -3.51 -6.46 -6.46
N ASP A 376 -4.23 -6.60 -7.57
CA ASP A 376 -4.10 -7.73 -8.49
C ASP A 376 -4.53 -7.25 -9.90
N ASP A 377 -3.70 -7.50 -10.90
CA ASP A 377 -3.92 -6.97 -12.25
C ASP A 377 -5.04 -7.72 -13.01
N PHE A 378 -5.58 -8.82 -12.48
CA PHE A 378 -6.78 -9.49 -13.00
C PHE A 378 -7.99 -8.54 -13.06
N ALA A 379 -7.97 -7.44 -12.31
CA ALA A 379 -8.93 -6.35 -12.43
C ALA A 379 -9.05 -5.81 -13.88
N HIS A 380 -7.95 -5.78 -14.63
CA HIS A 380 -7.97 -5.39 -16.05
C HIS A 380 -8.80 -6.36 -16.88
N PHE A 381 -8.76 -7.66 -16.59
CA PHE A 381 -9.61 -8.62 -17.30
C PHE A 381 -11.07 -8.37 -17.01
N LEU A 382 -11.44 -8.21 -15.73
CA LEU A 382 -12.82 -7.95 -15.33
C LEU A 382 -13.40 -6.72 -16.02
N ASN A 383 -12.63 -5.63 -16.09
CA ASN A 383 -13.02 -4.36 -16.71
C ASN A 383 -13.21 -4.42 -18.23
N HIS A 384 -12.69 -5.45 -18.91
CA HIS A 384 -12.73 -5.59 -20.37
C HIS A 384 -13.60 -6.76 -20.86
N THR A 385 -14.30 -7.45 -19.96
CA THR A 385 -15.31 -8.44 -20.34
C THR A 385 -16.70 -7.83 -20.44
N GLU A 386 -17.59 -8.44 -21.24
CA GLU A 386 -18.92 -7.87 -21.50
C GLU A 386 -19.84 -7.81 -20.26
N LYS A 387 -19.74 -8.79 -19.35
CA LYS A 387 -20.64 -8.94 -18.19
C LYS A 387 -19.92 -9.05 -16.84
N SER A 388 -18.59 -8.95 -16.85
CA SER A 388 -17.70 -9.10 -15.69
C SER A 388 -17.70 -10.49 -15.04
N GLY A 389 -16.68 -10.76 -14.24
CA GLY A 389 -16.20 -12.08 -13.87
C GLY A 389 -16.17 -12.33 -12.37
N ALA A 390 -15.44 -13.36 -11.95
CA ALA A 390 -15.18 -13.62 -10.54
C ALA A 390 -13.75 -14.12 -10.28
N TYR A 391 -13.21 -13.65 -9.17
CA TYR A 391 -11.92 -13.96 -8.60
C TYR A 391 -12.12 -14.45 -7.17
N VAL A 392 -11.70 -15.68 -6.87
CA VAL A 392 -11.89 -16.24 -5.52
C VAL A 392 -10.61 -16.91 -5.01
N ASN A 393 -10.49 -17.04 -3.70
CA ASN A 393 -9.35 -17.71 -3.10
C ASN A 393 -9.59 -19.22 -3.04
N VAL A 394 -8.55 -20.02 -3.22
CA VAL A 394 -8.51 -21.46 -3.00
C VAL A 394 -7.54 -21.76 -1.85
N GLY A 395 -8.01 -22.49 -0.85
CA GLY A 395 -7.19 -22.88 0.29
C GLY A 395 -6.13 -23.90 -0.07
N ILE A 396 -4.91 -23.65 0.42
CA ILE A 396 -3.74 -24.50 0.17
C ILE A 396 -3.11 -25.04 1.45
N TRP A 397 -3.63 -24.65 2.63
CA TRP A 397 -3.13 -25.11 3.90
C TRP A 397 -3.63 -26.52 4.20
N SER A 398 -2.72 -27.43 4.59
CA SER A 398 -3.03 -28.83 4.86
C SER A 398 -3.98 -29.04 6.06
N GLY A 399 -4.08 -28.03 6.93
CA GLY A 399 -4.74 -28.12 8.24
C GLY A 399 -3.78 -28.48 9.38
N GLU A 400 -2.50 -28.72 9.06
CA GLU A 400 -1.45 -29.06 10.02
C GLU A 400 -0.28 -28.07 9.89
N GLY A 401 0.42 -27.80 11.00
CA GLY A 401 1.55 -26.86 11.03
C GLY A 401 1.15 -25.38 11.00
N ASP A 402 2.17 -24.53 10.96
CA ASP A 402 2.00 -23.08 10.96
C ASP A 402 1.55 -22.59 9.57
N LYS A 403 0.66 -21.59 9.58
CA LYS A 403 0.32 -20.84 8.36
C LYS A 403 1.49 -19.92 8.01
N TYR A 404 1.69 -19.71 6.73
CA TYR A 404 2.70 -18.77 6.21
C TYR A 404 2.03 -17.67 5.39
N SER A 405 2.76 -16.58 5.17
CA SER A 405 2.33 -15.47 4.34
C SER A 405 2.86 -15.63 2.92
N LEU A 406 2.07 -15.19 1.93
CA LEU A 406 2.51 -15.06 0.55
C LEU A 406 3.69 -14.09 0.47
N HIS A 407 4.56 -14.25 -0.53
CA HIS A 407 5.78 -13.44 -0.71
C HIS A 407 6.73 -13.46 0.49
N GLN A 408 6.69 -14.51 1.32
CA GLN A 408 7.73 -14.82 2.30
C GLN A 408 8.35 -16.18 1.96
N PRO A 409 9.68 -16.35 2.10
CA PRO A 409 10.26 -17.67 2.01
C PRO A 409 9.73 -18.50 3.19
N PRO A 410 9.29 -19.75 2.99
CA PRO A 410 8.82 -20.58 4.10
C PRO A 410 9.90 -20.63 5.18
N LEU A 411 9.50 -20.38 6.43
CA LEU A 411 10.37 -20.47 7.60
C LEU A 411 10.75 -21.95 7.80
N GLY A 412 11.85 -22.36 7.17
CA GLY A 412 12.26 -23.75 7.10
C GLY A 412 12.12 -24.31 5.69
N LEU A 413 13.08 -25.14 5.31
CA LEU A 413 13.30 -25.73 3.98
C LEU A 413 12.19 -26.68 3.50
N ASP A 414 10.96 -26.57 3.99
CA ASP A 414 9.87 -27.42 3.52
C ASP A 414 9.29 -26.83 2.23
N GLU A 415 9.70 -27.44 1.13
CA GLU A 415 9.18 -27.25 -0.22
C GLU A 415 7.69 -27.61 -0.36
N HIS A 416 7.05 -28.11 0.72
CA HIS A 416 5.64 -28.49 0.79
C HIS A 416 4.75 -27.49 1.56
N ALA A 417 5.00 -26.19 1.41
CA ALA A 417 4.10 -25.16 1.95
C ALA A 417 2.68 -25.24 1.32
N LEU A 418 2.56 -25.74 0.10
CA LEU A 418 1.28 -25.99 -0.57
C LEU A 418 0.91 -27.47 -0.50
N ASP A 419 -0.29 -27.77 -0.01
CA ASP A 419 -0.85 -29.12 -0.10
C ASP A 419 -1.42 -29.38 -1.51
N GLU A 420 -0.80 -30.29 -2.25
CA GLU A 420 -1.12 -30.59 -3.66
C GLU A 420 -2.57 -31.01 -3.90
N ARG A 421 -3.29 -31.47 -2.87
CA ARG A 421 -4.73 -31.75 -2.98
C ARG A 421 -5.50 -30.50 -3.44
N ALA A 422 -5.02 -29.30 -3.12
CA ALA A 422 -5.58 -28.04 -3.57
C ALA A 422 -5.67 -27.94 -5.11
N LEU A 423 -4.71 -28.52 -5.85
CA LEU A 423 -4.69 -28.50 -7.32
C LEU A 423 -5.96 -29.13 -7.89
N ALA A 424 -6.40 -30.25 -7.33
CA ALA A 424 -7.62 -30.93 -7.75
C ALA A 424 -8.87 -30.11 -7.42
N TYR A 425 -8.91 -29.45 -6.26
CA TYR A 425 -10.03 -28.58 -5.88
C TYR A 425 -10.14 -27.37 -6.81
N GLY A 426 -9.03 -26.67 -7.06
CA GLY A 426 -9.01 -25.50 -7.95
C GLY A 426 -9.40 -25.87 -9.39
N ALA A 427 -8.83 -26.94 -9.94
CA ALA A 427 -9.17 -27.41 -11.29
C ALA A 427 -10.65 -27.79 -11.41
N ARG A 428 -11.21 -28.48 -10.39
CA ARG A 428 -12.64 -28.85 -10.37
C ARG A 428 -13.54 -27.64 -10.21
N ALA A 429 -13.15 -26.63 -9.44
CA ALA A 429 -13.90 -25.39 -9.31
C ALA A 429 -13.97 -24.66 -10.66
N LEU A 430 -12.83 -24.45 -11.33
CA LEU A 430 -12.77 -23.80 -12.64
C LEU A 430 -13.60 -24.54 -13.70
N ALA A 431 -13.39 -25.85 -13.85
CA ALA A 431 -14.17 -26.66 -14.79
C ALA A 431 -15.66 -26.69 -14.43
N GLY A 432 -15.99 -26.77 -13.14
CA GLY A 432 -17.35 -26.73 -12.64
C GLY A 432 -18.07 -25.41 -12.94
N THR A 433 -17.36 -24.28 -12.87
CA THR A 433 -17.90 -22.95 -13.18
C THR A 433 -18.33 -22.86 -14.65
N VAL A 434 -17.54 -23.43 -15.57
CA VAL A 434 -17.93 -23.54 -16.98
C VAL A 434 -19.24 -24.33 -17.12
N LEU A 435 -19.33 -25.50 -16.47
CA LEU A 435 -20.53 -26.34 -16.55
C LEU A 435 -21.75 -25.67 -15.90
N ALA A 436 -21.56 -24.90 -14.82
CA ALA A 436 -22.61 -24.13 -14.17
C ALA A 436 -23.14 -22.97 -15.04
N SER A 437 -22.31 -22.45 -15.95
CA SER A 437 -22.65 -21.33 -16.82
C SER A 437 -23.67 -21.69 -17.90
N GLY A 438 -23.70 -22.95 -18.37
CA GLY A 438 -24.68 -23.42 -19.36
C GLY A 438 -26.09 -23.63 -18.80
N ALA A 439 -26.20 -24.03 -17.53
CA ALA A 439 -27.49 -24.30 -16.89
C ALA A 439 -28.37 -23.05 -16.70
N ALA A 440 -27.80 -21.85 -16.80
CA ALA A 440 -28.53 -20.59 -16.72
C ALA A 440 -29.29 -20.24 -18.02
N ALA A 441 -28.92 -20.82 -19.17
CA ALA A 441 -29.54 -20.51 -20.46
C ALA A 441 -30.89 -21.23 -20.69
N THR A 442 -31.17 -22.32 -19.96
CA THR A 442 -32.35 -23.18 -20.20
C THR A 442 -33.63 -22.73 -19.49
N THR A 443 -33.64 -21.63 -18.73
CA THR A 443 -34.82 -21.19 -17.94
C THR A 443 -35.55 -19.95 -18.49
N SER A 444 -35.27 -19.49 -19.70
CA SER A 444 -35.97 -18.37 -20.33
C SER A 444 -36.93 -18.79 -21.44
N THR A 445 -38.01 -19.50 -21.09
CA THR A 445 -39.22 -19.55 -21.92
C THR A 445 -40.44 -19.36 -21.02
N PHE A 446 -40.86 -18.10 -20.85
CA PHE A 446 -42.21 -17.81 -20.39
C PHE A 446 -43.19 -18.13 -21.53
N PRO A 447 -44.30 -18.86 -21.27
CA PRO A 447 -45.32 -19.07 -22.29
C PRO A 447 -46.00 -17.72 -22.61
N SER A 448 -46.09 -17.41 -23.90
CA SER A 448 -46.80 -16.24 -24.40
C SER A 448 -48.26 -16.28 -23.93
N SER A 449 -48.71 -15.18 -23.31
CA SER A 449 -50.12 -14.97 -22.99
C SER A 449 -50.94 -14.85 -24.28
N ASP A 450 -51.58 -15.95 -24.68
CA ASP A 450 -52.72 -15.91 -25.60
C ASP A 450 -53.97 -16.38 -24.84
N ARG A 451 -54.88 -15.40 -24.64
CA ARG A 451 -56.35 -15.50 -24.56
C ARG A 451 -56.96 -16.44 -23.50
N ILE A 452 -57.68 -15.87 -22.52
CA ILE A 452 -59.12 -15.48 -22.55
C ILE A 452 -59.36 -14.52 -21.39
#